data_AF-A0A0V7Z2A1-F1
#
_entry.id   AF-A0A0V7Z2A1-F1
#
_cell.length_a   1.000
_cell.length_b   1.000
_cell.length_c   1.000
_cell.angle_alpha   90.00
_cell.angle_beta   90.00
_cell.angle_gamma   90.00
#
_symmetry.space_group_name_H-M   'P 1'
#
loop_
_entity.id
_entity.type
_entity.pdbx_description
1 polymer ?
#
loop_
_entity_poly.entity_id
_entity_poly.type
_entity_poly.pdbx_seq_one_letter_code
_entity_poly.pdbx_strand_id
1 'polypeptide(L)'
;MEAPSPTRTFQTRLDGDQPALAAAADLFSSVARRVDAALARGEDARTLARTMWRPAGISAKNLDHILRQVQAKHRAVAELAKVQVEDLRTRIQAQERQIARKRILLVELPGGSTS
;
A
#
# COMPACT_ATOMS: atom_id res chain seq x y z
N MET A 1 29.66 -5.47 6.72
CA MET A 1 28.59 -5.44 5.71
C MET A 1 27.32 -5.07 6.46
N GLU A 2 27.07 -3.78 6.65
CA GLU A 2 25.88 -3.30 7.38
C GLU A 2 24.71 -3.21 6.41
N ALA A 3 23.56 -3.75 6.82
CA ALA A 3 22.34 -3.72 6.03
C ALA A 3 21.84 -2.27 5.87
N PRO A 4 21.33 -1.88 4.69
CA PRO A 4 20.78 -0.54 4.50
C PRO A 4 19.55 -0.36 5.40
N SER A 5 19.64 0.63 6.29
CA SER A 5 18.52 1.12 7.11
C SER A 5 17.33 1.47 6.21
N PRO A 6 16.07 1.14 6.59
CA PRO A 6 14.90 1.44 5.78
C PRO A 6 14.81 2.95 5.52
N THR A 7 15.02 3.32 4.26
CA THR A 7 14.95 4.71 3.78
C THR A 7 13.60 5.31 4.16
N ARG A 8 13.63 6.27 5.10
CA ARG A 8 12.49 7.09 5.53
C ARG A 8 11.98 7.90 4.33
N THR A 9 10.96 7.39 3.63
CA THR A 9 10.41 8.00 2.39
C THR A 9 9.63 9.30 2.62
N PHE A 10 9.42 9.71 3.86
CA PHE A 10 8.82 11.00 4.22
C PHE A 10 9.88 11.91 4.84
N GLN A 11 10.78 12.45 4.01
CA GLN A 11 11.58 13.61 4.38
C GLN A 11 10.75 14.86 4.13
N THR A 12 10.07 15.34 5.17
CA THR A 12 9.55 16.72 5.18
C THR A 12 10.77 17.63 5.14
N ARG A 13 11.09 18.21 3.98
CA ARG A 13 12.05 19.31 3.86
C ARG A 13 11.41 20.53 4.54
N LEU A 14 11.50 20.58 5.86
CA LEU A 14 11.32 21.80 6.63
C LEU A 14 12.73 22.36 6.78
N ASP A 15 13.12 23.26 5.86
CA ASP A 15 14.33 24.04 6.01
C ASP A 15 14.22 24.81 7.34
N GLY A 16 15.01 24.41 8.33
CA GLY A 16 15.34 25.15 9.56
C GLY A 16 14.19 25.64 10.45
N ASP A 17 14.17 25.14 11.69
CA ASP A 17 13.63 25.85 12.88
C ASP A 17 12.11 25.87 13.12
N GLN A 18 11.41 24.77 12.80
CA GLN A 18 10.00 24.61 13.20
C GLN A 18 9.74 23.30 13.95
N PRO A 19 10.35 23.11 15.14
CA PRO A 19 10.19 21.89 15.93
C PRO A 19 8.72 21.59 16.28
N ALA A 20 7.91 22.64 16.47
CA ALA A 20 6.48 22.50 16.71
C ALA A 20 5.73 21.92 15.49
N LEU A 21 6.08 22.31 14.26
CA LEU A 21 5.48 21.75 13.05
C LEU A 21 5.92 20.31 12.83
N ALA A 22 7.19 19.99 13.07
CA ALA A 22 7.68 18.63 12.99
C ALA A 22 6.95 17.71 13.98
N ALA A 23 6.81 18.13 15.24
CA ALA A 23 6.06 17.41 16.25
C ALA A 23 4.57 17.25 15.88
N ALA A 24 3.95 18.28 15.30
CA ALA A 24 2.57 18.20 14.82
C ALA A 24 2.43 17.21 13.64
N ALA A 25 3.37 17.20 12.70
CA ALA A 25 3.39 16.26 11.59
C ALA A 25 3.57 14.81 12.08
N ASP A 26 4.42 14.59 13.07
CA ASP A 26 4.62 13.28 13.70
C ASP A 26 3.37 12.83 14.46
N LEU A 27 2.70 13.74 15.18
CA LEU A 27 1.43 13.48 15.86
C LEU A 27 0.34 13.05 14.85
N PHE A 28 0.11 13.85 13.81
CA PHE A 28 -0.90 13.51 12.80
C PHE A 28 -0.58 12.22 12.07
N SER A 29 0.70 11.96 11.76
CA SER A 29 1.13 10.70 11.16
C SER A 29 0.89 9.50 12.08
N SER A 30 1.13 9.66 13.38
CA SER A 30 0.84 8.64 14.39
C SER A 30 -0.65 8.34 14.49
N VAL A 31 -1.49 9.38 14.54
CA VAL A 31 -2.94 9.23 14.57
C VAL A 31 -3.46 8.56 13.30
N ALA A 32 -2.95 8.95 12.12
CA ALA A 32 -3.32 8.32 10.85
C ALA A 32 -3.02 6.82 10.84
N ARG A 33 -1.87 6.38 11.37
CA ARG A 33 -1.54 4.95 11.51
C ARG A 33 -2.48 4.20 12.46
N ARG A 34 -2.89 4.83 13.57
CA ARG A 34 -3.86 4.24 14.50
C ARG A 34 -5.24 4.11 13.87
N VAL A 35 -5.67 5.13 13.12
CA VAL A 35 -6.94 5.11 12.36
C VAL A 35 -6.90 4.01 11.31
N ASP A 36 -5.82 3.91 10.55
CA ASP A 36 -5.61 2.85 9.55
C ASP A 36 -5.72 1.45 10.18
N ALA A 37 -5.00 1.22 11.28
CA ALA A 37 -5.06 -0.06 12.00
C ALA A 37 -6.47 -0.39 12.54
N ALA A 38 -7.23 0.62 12.99
CA ALA A 38 -8.60 0.43 13.46
C ALA A 38 -9.55 0.06 12.30
N LEU A 39 -9.46 0.78 11.18
CA LEU A 39 -10.22 0.46 9.97
C LEU A 39 -9.87 -0.94 9.44
N ALA A 40 -8.60 -1.33 9.47
CA ALA A 40 -8.16 -2.66 9.06
C ALA A 40 -8.71 -3.80 9.95
N ARG A 41 -9.00 -3.51 11.22
CA ARG A 41 -9.70 -4.44 12.14
C ARG A 41 -11.22 -4.48 11.93
N GLY A 42 -11.75 -3.68 11.00
CA GLY A 42 -13.20 -3.60 10.73
C GLY A 42 -13.94 -2.63 11.65
N GLU A 43 -13.25 -1.76 12.38
CA GLU A 43 -13.90 -0.73 13.18
C GLU A 43 -14.59 0.31 12.29
N ASP A 44 -15.80 0.72 12.67
CA ASP A 44 -16.60 1.68 11.89
C ASP A 44 -16.04 3.10 11.97
N ALA A 45 -15.88 3.75 10.81
CA ALA A 45 -15.32 5.09 10.70
C ALA A 45 -16.11 6.17 11.48
N ARG A 46 -17.44 6.05 11.57
CA ARG A 46 -18.26 7.02 12.33
C ARG A 46 -18.05 6.86 13.84
N THR A 47 -17.79 5.64 14.28
CA THR A 47 -17.43 5.35 15.67
C THR A 47 -16.07 5.93 15.99
N LEU A 48 -15.06 5.69 15.14
CA LEU A 48 -13.72 6.26 15.30
C LEU A 48 -13.74 7.78 15.35
N ALA A 49 -14.50 8.45 14.47
CA ALA A 49 -14.63 9.91 14.42
C ALA A 49 -15.11 10.50 15.76
N ARG A 50 -15.95 9.77 16.51
CA ARG A 50 -16.52 10.23 17.78
C ARG A 50 -15.63 9.92 18.98
N THR A 51 -14.87 8.83 18.94
CA THR A 51 -14.18 8.29 20.12
C THR A 51 -12.67 8.58 20.14
N MET A 52 -12.01 8.71 18.99
CA MET A 52 -10.54 8.75 18.93
C MET A 52 -9.91 10.13 19.12
N TRP A 53 -10.65 11.22 18.91
CA TRP A 53 -10.02 12.56 18.88
C TRP A 53 -9.51 13.00 20.25
N ARG A 54 -10.27 12.75 21.33
CA ARG A 54 -9.85 13.08 22.70
C ARG A 54 -8.61 12.28 23.12
N PRO A 55 -8.58 10.94 23.03
CA PRO A 55 -7.38 10.16 23.39
C PRO A 55 -6.18 10.44 22.49
N ALA A 56 -6.39 10.95 21.28
CA ALA A 56 -5.33 11.32 20.34
C ALA A 56 -4.78 12.74 20.56
N GLY A 57 -5.39 13.56 21.44
CA GLY A 57 -4.95 14.93 21.69
C GLY A 57 -5.13 15.85 20.48
N ILE A 58 -6.09 15.58 19.60
CA ILE A 58 -6.37 16.40 18.40
C ILE A 58 -7.83 16.85 18.37
N SER A 59 -8.14 17.89 17.60
CA SER A 59 -9.53 18.31 17.39
C SER A 59 -10.32 17.27 16.58
N ALA A 60 -11.63 17.20 16.80
CA ALA A 60 -12.52 16.35 16.01
C ALA A 60 -12.42 16.68 14.50
N LYS A 61 -12.29 17.96 14.15
CA LYS A 61 -12.09 18.40 12.75
C LYS A 61 -10.81 17.82 12.13
N ASN A 62 -9.71 17.77 12.89
CA ASN A 62 -8.46 17.18 12.40
C ASN A 62 -8.59 15.67 12.25
N LEU A 63 -9.29 15.00 13.17
CA LEU A 63 -9.56 13.56 13.04
C LEU A 63 -10.42 13.26 11.82
N ASP A 64 -11.48 14.04 11.56
CA ASP A 64 -12.31 13.90 10.37
C ASP A 64 -11.49 14.05 9.09
N HIS A 65 -10.56 15.00 9.06
CA HIS A 65 -9.65 15.17 7.93
C HIS A 65 -8.75 13.95 7.74
N ILE A 66 -8.14 13.44 8.82
CA ILE A 66 -7.30 12.24 8.80
C ILE A 66 -8.10 11.03 8.30
N LEU A 67 -9.33 10.83 8.80
CA LEU A 67 -10.21 9.73 8.38
C LEU A 67 -10.48 9.78 6.87
N ARG A 68 -10.83 10.95 6.33
CA ARG A 68 -11.05 11.13 4.89
C ARG A 68 -9.79 10.83 4.08
N GLN A 69 -8.62 11.28 4.55
CA GLN A 69 -7.35 11.02 3.87
C GLN A 69 -6.99 9.53 3.87
N VAL A 70 -7.16 8.83 5.00
CA VAL A 70 -6.88 7.39 5.09
C VAL A 70 -7.82 6.61 4.16
N GLN A 71 -9.11 6.92 4.17
CA GLN A 71 -10.09 6.30 3.27
C GLN A 71 -9.78 6.58 1.79
N ALA A 72 -9.36 7.80 1.46
CA ALA A 72 -8.95 8.13 0.10
C ALA A 72 -7.71 7.32 -0.34
N LYS A 73 -6.73 7.13 0.55
CA LYS A 73 -5.56 6.29 0.29
C LYS A 73 -5.96 4.83 0.07
N HIS A 74 -6.87 4.27 0.88
CA HIS A 74 -7.40 2.92 0.67
C HIS A 74 -8.06 2.76 -0.69
N ARG A 75 -8.88 3.73 -1.12
CA ARG A 75 -9.49 3.73 -2.45
C ARG A 75 -8.44 3.78 -3.56
N ALA A 76 -7.44 4.65 -3.43
CA ALA A 76 -6.36 4.76 -4.40
C ALA A 76 -5.56 3.45 -4.52
N VAL A 77 -5.24 2.81 -3.40
CA VAL A 77 -4.56 1.51 -3.38
C VAL A 77 -5.45 0.42 -4.01
N ALA A 78 -6.75 0.42 -3.74
CA ALA A 78 -7.68 -0.54 -4.33
C ALA A 78 -7.76 -0.38 -5.86
N GLU A 79 -7.81 0.84 -6.38
CA GLU A 79 -7.78 1.08 -7.83
C GLU A 79 -6.44 0.65 -8.45
N LEU A 80 -5.32 0.96 -7.80
CA LEU A 80 -4.00 0.53 -8.27
C LEU A 80 -3.87 -1.01 -8.29
N ALA A 81 -4.41 -1.68 -7.27
CA ALA A 81 -4.40 -3.14 -7.19
C ALA A 81 -5.17 -3.78 -8.34
N LYS A 82 -6.29 -3.19 -8.78
CA LYS A 82 -7.03 -3.68 -9.97
C LYS A 82 -6.18 -3.64 -11.22
N VAL A 83 -5.46 -2.55 -11.45
CA VAL A 83 -4.54 -2.40 -12.60
C VAL A 83 -3.45 -3.47 -12.54
N GLN A 84 -2.83 -3.67 -11.37
CA GLN A 84 -1.80 -4.70 -11.19
C GLN A 84 -2.33 -6.12 -11.42
N VAL A 85 -3.56 -6.42 -11.01
CA VAL A 85 -4.19 -7.72 -11.27
C VAL A 85 -4.37 -7.96 -12.76
N GLU A 86 -4.80 -6.96 -13.53
CA GLU A 86 -4.95 -7.08 -14.99
C GLU A 86 -3.60 -7.26 -15.71
N ASP A 87 -2.56 -6.54 -15.27
CA ASP A 87 -1.20 -6.72 -15.79
C ASP A 87 -0.69 -8.13 -15.53
N LEU A 88 -0.91 -8.66 -14.33
CA LEU A 88 -0.51 -10.03 -13.96
C LEU A 88 -1.29 -11.07 -14.77
N ARG A 89 -2.60 -10.88 -14.97
CA ARG A 89 -3.42 -11.77 -15.83
C ARG A 89 -2.88 -11.83 -17.25
N THR A 90 -2.55 -10.67 -17.83
CA THR A 90 -1.99 -10.58 -19.18
C THR A 90 -0.65 -11.32 -19.28
N ARG A 91 0.22 -11.18 -18.27
CA ARG A 91 1.51 -11.89 -18.21
C ARG A 91 1.31 -13.40 -18.10
N ILE A 92 0.39 -13.86 -17.27
CA ILE A 92 0.07 -15.29 -17.12
C ILE A 92 -0.40 -15.86 -18.46
N GLN A 93 -1.35 -15.22 -19.14
CA GLN A 93 -1.84 -15.68 -20.45
C GLN A 93 -0.73 -15.73 -21.51
N ALA A 94 0.17 -14.75 -21.51
CA ALA A 94 1.31 -14.74 -22.43
C ALA A 94 2.26 -15.94 -22.16
N GLN A 95 2.55 -16.23 -20.89
CA GLN A 95 3.35 -17.37 -20.48
C GLN A 95 2.68 -18.70 -20.83
N GLU A 96 1.38 -18.85 -20.61
CA GLU A 96 0.61 -20.03 -20.99
C GLU A 96 0.68 -20.32 -22.49
N ARG A 97 0.53 -19.27 -23.33
CA ARG A 97 0.70 -19.40 -24.78
C ARG A 97 2.12 -19.81 -25.16
N GLN A 98 3.13 -19.28 -24.49
CA GLN A 98 4.52 -19.65 -24.74
C GLN A 98 4.80 -21.11 -24.36
N ILE A 99 4.25 -21.58 -23.24
CA ILE A 99 4.34 -22.98 -22.81
C ILE A 99 3.66 -23.89 -23.83
N ALA A 100 2.46 -23.54 -24.30
CA ALA A 100 1.74 -24.30 -25.31
C ALA A 100 2.55 -24.43 -26.61
N ARG A 101 3.14 -23.33 -27.10
CA ARG A 101 4.01 -23.34 -28.29
C ARG A 101 5.24 -24.23 -28.10
N LYS A 102 5.92 -24.13 -26.95
CA LYS A 102 7.09 -24.97 -26.64
C LYS A 102 6.72 -26.44 -26.52
N ARG A 103 5.54 -26.78 -25.99
CA ARG A 103 5.03 -28.16 -25.93
C ARG A 103 4.80 -28.74 -27.33
N ILE A 104 4.20 -27.97 -28.23
CA ILE A 104 4.00 -28.38 -29.63
C ILE A 104 5.37 -28.64 -30.30
N LEU A 105 6.31 -27.70 -30.18
CA LEU A 105 7.67 -27.85 -30.73
C LEU A 105 8.43 -29.07 -30.18
N LEU A 106 8.24 -29.41 -28.90
CA LEU A 106 8.84 -30.61 -28.29
C LEU A 106 8.26 -31.92 -28.83
N VAL A 107 6.98 -31.93 -29.22
CA VAL A 107 6.31 -33.09 -29.82
C VAL A 107 6.67 -33.24 -31.30
N GLU A 108 6.96 -32.12 -31.99
CA GLU A 108 7.28 -32.08 -33.41
C GLU A 108 8.76 -32.30 -33.73
N LEU A 109 9.64 -32.43 -32.74
CA LEU A 109 11.06 -32.77 -32.96
C LEU A 109 11.21 -34.26 -33.32
N PRO A 110 11.64 -34.61 -34.55
CA PRO A 110 11.95 -35.99 -34.90
C PRO A 110 13.34 -36.33 -34.34
N GLY A 111 13.38 -36.95 -33.16
CA GLY A 111 14.67 -37.38 -32.59
C GLY A 111 14.72 -37.58 -31.08
N GLY A 112 13.73 -38.24 -30.49
CA GLY A 112 13.91 -38.91 -29.21
C GLY A 112 14.68 -40.22 -29.38
N SER A 113 15.93 -40.15 -29.86
CA SER A 113 16.88 -41.25 -29.78
C SER A 113 17.54 -41.18 -28.41
N THR A 114 17.03 -41.95 -27.47
CA THR A 114 17.80 -42.37 -26.29
C THR A 114 17.95 -43.88 -26.37
N SER A 115 19.10 -44.29 -26.91
CA SER A 115 19.71 -45.59 -26.62
C SER A 115 20.01 -45.75 -25.14
#